data_AF-D6SR14-F1
#
_entry.id   AF-D6SR14-F1
#
_cell.length_a   1.000
_cell.length_b   1.000
_cell.length_c   1.000
_cell.angle_alpha   90.00
_cell.angle_beta   90.00
_cell.angle_gamma   90.00
#
_symmetry.space_group_name_H-M   'P 1'
#
loop_
_entity.id
_entity.type
_entity.pdbx_description
1 polymer ?
#
loop_
_entity_poly.entity_id
_entity_poly.type
_entity_poly.pdbx_seq_one_letter_code
_entity_poly.pdbx_strand_id
1 'polypeptide(L)'
;MSIAVVDSLPHDKGTLFTFEKNDAKYKIIFTTHALTRMEKWQLTLEAVSKTLLDPEEVLVGHNNRFIAHRCFGQHVLRAVYEYDDLVSVLITVYCPYKDRYFQGGGSFEDQILPRD
;
A
#
# COMPACT_ATOMS: atom_id res chain seq x y z
N MET A 1 11.68 -11.59 3.27
CA MET A 1 11.89 -10.80 2.05
C MET A 1 12.11 -9.35 2.43
N SER A 2 13.11 -8.69 1.86
CA SER A 2 13.38 -7.26 2.04
C SER A 2 12.73 -6.46 0.92
N ILE A 3 12.12 -5.32 1.26
CA ILE A 3 11.65 -4.32 0.31
C ILE A 3 12.51 -3.08 0.56
N ALA A 4 13.17 -2.58 -0.49
CA ALA A 4 14.00 -1.38 -0.42
C ALA A 4 13.38 -0.25 -1.24
N VAL A 5 13.56 0.99 -0.78
CA VAL A 5 13.28 2.17 -1.59
C VAL A 5 14.54 2.49 -2.37
N VAL A 6 14.43 2.54 -3.71
CA VAL A 6 15.58 2.81 -4.58
C VAL A 6 15.57 4.21 -5.16
N ASP A 7 14.39 4.82 -5.28
CA ASP A 7 14.24 6.20 -5.77
C ASP A 7 12.92 6.82 -5.29
N SER A 8 12.88 8.15 -5.26
CA SER A 8 11.68 8.93 -5.00
C SER A 8 11.68 10.23 -5.81
N LEU A 9 10.60 10.48 -6.54
CA LEU A 9 10.44 11.65 -7.39
C LEU A 9 9.14 12.40 -7.02
N PRO A 10 9.15 13.75 -6.96
CA PRO A 10 7.92 14.53 -6.85
C PRO A 10 6.96 14.22 -8.00
N HIS A 11 5.65 14.21 -7.71
CA HIS A 11 4.59 13.98 -8.68
C HIS A 11 3.40 14.90 -8.37
N ASP A 12 2.60 15.30 -9.35
CA ASP A 12 1.49 16.25 -9.16
C ASP A 12 0.48 15.79 -8.09
N LYS A 13 0.32 14.47 -7.95
CA LYS A 13 -0.57 13.84 -6.96
C LYS A 13 0.10 13.58 -5.59
N GLY A 14 1.42 13.72 -5.47
CA GLY A 14 2.18 13.42 -4.26
C GLY A 14 3.65 13.05 -4.55
N THR A 15 4.05 11.83 -4.23
CA THR A 15 5.43 11.35 -4.47
C THR A 15 5.40 9.99 -5.13
N LEU A 16 6.11 9.85 -6.24
CA LEU A 16 6.34 8.56 -6.89
C LEU A 16 7.52 7.87 -6.21
N PHE A 17 7.27 6.73 -5.59
CA PHE A 17 8.31 5.87 -5.05
C PHE A 17 8.59 4.72 -5.98
N THR A 18 9.87 4.41 -6.15
CA THR A 18 10.32 3.16 -6.76
C THR A 18 10.83 2.24 -5.65
N PHE A 19 10.19 1.09 -5.52
CA PHE A 19 10.59 0.03 -4.60
C PHE A 19 11.24 -1.11 -5.37
N GLU A 20 12.15 -1.81 -4.72
CA GLU A 20 12.75 -3.05 -5.21
C GLU A 20 12.40 -4.22 -4.27
N LYS A 21 11.88 -5.30 -4.86
CA LYS A 21 11.57 -6.57 -4.18
C LYS A 21 11.86 -7.71 -5.16
N ASN A 22 12.67 -8.69 -4.75
CA ASN A 22 13.01 -9.87 -5.55
C ASN A 22 13.51 -9.50 -6.97
N ASP A 23 14.47 -8.58 -7.07
CA ASP A 23 15.05 -8.06 -8.32
C ASP A 23 14.04 -7.41 -9.30
N ALA A 24 12.83 -7.12 -8.82
CA ALA A 24 11.78 -6.45 -9.58
C ALA A 24 11.49 -5.06 -9.01
N LYS A 25 11.20 -4.11 -9.90
CA LYS A 25 10.89 -2.72 -9.54
C LYS A 25 9.40 -2.45 -9.55
N TYR A 26 8.93 -1.74 -8.54
CA TYR A 26 7.55 -1.39 -8.33
C TYR A 26 7.44 0.13 -8.21
N LYS A 27 6.65 0.74 -9.10
CA LYS A 27 6.39 2.18 -9.12
C LYS A 27 5.03 2.44 -8.49
N ILE A 28 5.00 3.18 -7.39
CA ILE A 28 3.75 3.51 -6.67
C ILE A 28 3.73 4.99 -6.31
N ILE A 29 2.67 5.68 -6.72
CA ILE A 29 2.42 7.06 -6.29
C ILE A 29 1.79 7.03 -4.90
N PHE A 30 2.45 7.66 -3.94
CA PHE A 30 1.88 7.94 -2.64
C PHE A 30 1.26 9.33 -2.72
N THR A 31 -0.07 9.39 -2.66
CA THR A 31 -0.75 10.68 -2.75
C THR A 31 -0.41 11.57 -1.56
N THR A 32 -0.50 12.89 -1.73
CA THR A 32 -0.34 13.85 -0.61
C THR A 32 -1.26 13.49 0.56
N HIS A 33 -2.50 13.04 0.26
CA HIS A 33 -3.42 12.58 1.29
C HIS A 33 -2.90 11.35 2.04
N ALA A 34 -2.40 10.33 1.34
CA ALA A 34 -1.83 9.15 1.96
C ALA A 34 -0.61 9.50 2.83
N LEU A 35 0.28 10.37 2.37
CA LEU A 35 1.46 10.82 3.12
C LEU A 35 1.05 11.53 4.44
N THR A 36 0.11 12.47 4.39
CA THR A 36 -0.41 13.11 5.61
C THR A 36 -1.06 12.11 6.57
N ARG A 37 -1.73 11.07 6.04
CA ARG A 37 -2.28 9.99 6.87
C ARG A 37 -1.19 9.14 7.50
N MET A 38 -0.11 8.84 6.77
CA MET A 38 1.05 8.13 7.32
C MET A 38 1.64 8.89 8.50
N GLU A 39 1.85 10.20 8.37
CA GLU A 39 2.33 11.05 9.47
C GLU A 39 1.39 11.01 10.67
N LYS A 40 0.08 11.18 10.44
CA LYS A 40 -0.94 11.14 11.50
C LYS A 40 -0.94 9.82 12.27
N TRP A 41 -0.78 8.71 11.58
CA TRP A 41 -0.76 7.37 12.16
C TRP A 41 0.65 6.90 12.56
N GLN A 42 1.67 7.76 12.41
CA GLN A 42 3.08 7.46 12.65
C GLN A 42 3.55 6.19 11.90
N LEU A 43 3.10 6.03 10.66
CA LEU A 43 3.42 4.89 9.81
C LEU A 43 4.71 5.13 9.04
N THR A 44 5.62 4.17 9.09
CA THR A 44 6.84 4.21 8.31
C THR A 44 6.57 3.84 6.85
N LEU A 45 7.41 4.32 5.95
CA LEU A 45 7.37 3.94 4.54
C LEU A 45 7.53 2.42 4.37
N GLU A 46 8.38 1.79 5.18
CA GLU A 46 8.56 0.34 5.22
C GLU A 46 7.26 -0.39 5.58
N ALA A 47 6.55 0.03 6.63
CA ALA A 47 5.31 -0.65 7.04
C ALA A 47 4.24 -0.57 5.94
N VAL A 48 4.11 0.58 5.27
CA VAL A 48 3.14 0.77 4.19
C VAL A 48 3.55 0.02 2.93
N SER A 49 4.82 0.10 2.50
CA SER A 49 5.30 -0.62 1.31
C SER A 49 5.21 -2.14 1.49
N LYS A 50 5.51 -2.65 2.69
CA LYS A 50 5.33 -4.07 3.03
C LYS A 50 3.87 -4.48 3.09
N THR A 51 2.96 -3.56 3.37
CA THR A 51 1.51 -3.83 3.29
C THR A 51 1.06 -3.90 1.83
N LEU A 52 1.55 -2.99 0.97
CA LEU A 52 1.19 -2.94 -0.45
C LEU A 52 1.78 -4.09 -1.28
N LEU A 53 3.06 -4.43 -1.06
CA LEU A 53 3.80 -5.38 -1.90
C LEU A 53 3.88 -6.78 -1.30
N ASP A 54 3.50 -6.94 -0.04
CA ASP A 54 3.51 -8.23 0.66
C ASP A 54 2.29 -8.35 1.60
N PRO A 55 1.06 -8.09 1.13
CA PRO A 55 -0.12 -8.07 2.00
C PRO A 55 -0.38 -9.42 2.67
N GLU A 56 -1.08 -9.40 3.80
CA GLU A 56 -1.66 -10.61 4.40
C GLU A 56 -3.01 -10.97 3.76
N GLU A 57 -3.73 -9.96 3.27
CA GLU A 57 -4.87 -10.10 2.37
C GLU A 57 -5.04 -8.81 1.53
N VAL A 58 -5.66 -8.96 0.37
CA VAL A 58 -6.13 -7.86 -0.47
C VAL A 58 -7.59 -8.08 -0.78
N LEU A 59 -8.41 -7.08 -0.45
CA LEU A 59 -9.86 -7.10 -0.67
C LEU A 59 -10.27 -6.08 -1.73
N VAL A 60 -11.39 -6.34 -2.42
CA VAL A 60 -12.05 -5.34 -3.27
C VAL A 60 -12.72 -4.28 -2.39
N GLY A 61 -12.43 -3.02 -2.68
CA GLY A 61 -13.10 -1.84 -2.14
C GLY A 61 -14.13 -1.26 -3.11
N HIS A 62 -14.70 -0.10 -2.76
CA HIS A 62 -15.63 0.60 -3.64
C HIS A 62 -14.88 1.36 -4.76
N ASN A 63 -15.53 1.55 -5.91
CA ASN A 63 -15.03 2.34 -7.04
C ASN A 63 -13.69 1.83 -7.61
N ASN A 64 -13.58 0.53 -7.89
CA ASN A 64 -12.39 -0.12 -8.47
C ASN A 64 -11.11 0.06 -7.64
N ARG A 65 -11.27 0.15 -6.31
CA ARG A 65 -10.16 0.22 -5.36
C ARG A 65 -9.86 -1.14 -4.79
N PHE A 66 -8.62 -1.34 -4.42
CA PHE A 66 -8.16 -2.49 -3.66
C PHE A 66 -7.68 -2.05 -2.29
N ILE A 67 -7.75 -2.97 -1.33
CA ILE A 67 -7.41 -2.70 0.06
C ILE A 67 -6.46 -3.78 0.53
N ALA A 68 -5.18 -3.44 0.56
CA ALA A 68 -4.14 -4.29 1.13
C ALA A 68 -4.14 -4.17 2.65
N HIS A 69 -4.11 -5.31 3.32
CA HIS A 69 -4.10 -5.42 4.77
C HIS A 69 -2.82 -6.04 5.30
N ARG A 70 -2.41 -5.55 6.46
CA ARG A 70 -1.38 -6.17 7.30
C ARG A 70 -1.71 -5.96 8.76
N CYS A 71 -1.67 -7.02 9.56
CA CYS A 71 -1.99 -6.94 10.98
C CYS A 71 -0.81 -6.39 11.82
N PHE A 72 -1.16 -5.56 12.80
CA PHE A 72 -0.25 -5.00 13.80
C PHE A 72 -0.91 -5.14 15.19
N GLY A 73 -0.67 -6.26 15.86
CA GLY A 73 -1.28 -6.56 17.16
C GLY A 73 -2.81 -6.70 17.08
N GLN A 74 -3.53 -5.75 17.68
CA GLN A 74 -5.01 -5.67 17.64
C GLN A 74 -5.54 -4.81 16.48
N HIS A 75 -4.66 -4.11 15.78
CA HIS A 75 -5.01 -3.27 14.65
C HIS A 75 -4.66 -3.95 13.32
N VAL A 76 -5.26 -3.47 12.25
CA VAL A 76 -4.88 -3.80 10.87
C VAL A 76 -4.53 -2.51 10.16
N LEU A 77 -3.37 -2.44 9.51
CA LEU A 77 -3.07 -1.36 8.57
C LEU A 77 -3.84 -1.64 7.28
N ARG A 78 -4.71 -0.71 6.90
CA ARG A 78 -5.43 -0.73 5.63
C ARG A 78 -4.80 0.27 4.67
N ALA A 79 -4.19 -0.22 3.61
CA ALA A 79 -3.66 0.59 2.51
C ALA A 79 -4.62 0.50 1.32
N VAL A 80 -5.32 1.59 1.03
CA VAL A 80 -6.27 1.67 -0.08
C VAL A 80 -5.57 2.23 -1.29
N TYR A 81 -5.60 1.49 -2.39
CA TYR A 81 -4.97 1.90 -3.65
C TYR A 81 -5.90 1.63 -4.83
N GLU A 82 -5.60 2.30 -5.94
CA GLU A 82 -6.23 2.10 -7.24
C GLU A 82 -5.15 2.13 -8.33
N TYR A 83 -5.56 1.84 -9.55
CA TYR A 83 -4.72 2.00 -10.72
C TYR A 83 -5.15 3.23 -11.51
N ASP A 84 -4.20 4.12 -11.75
CA ASP A 84 -4.34 5.23 -12.70
C ASP A 84 -3.53 4.86 -13.94
N ASP A 85 -4.23 4.44 -14.99
CA ASP A 85 -3.66 3.74 -16.15
C ASP A 85 -2.75 2.56 -15.77
N LEU A 86 -1.44 2.73 -15.91
CA LEU A 86 -0.42 1.72 -15.63
C LEU A 86 0.33 1.97 -14.32
N VAL A 87 -0.11 2.93 -13.50
CA VAL A 87 0.58 3.29 -12.26
C VAL A 87 -0.31 2.98 -11.06
N SER A 88 0.27 2.29 -10.08
CA SER A 88 -0.41 2.04 -8.81
C SER A 88 -0.41 3.32 -7.97
N VAL A 89 -1.57 3.69 -7.42
CA VAL A 89 -1.74 4.93 -6.65
C VAL A 89 -2.28 4.61 -5.26
N LEU A 90 -1.49 4.87 -4.22
CA LEU A 90 -1.94 4.79 -2.83
C LEU A 90 -2.77 6.02 -2.48
N ILE A 91 -4.07 5.79 -2.27
CA ILE A 91 -5.07 6.82 -1.99
C ILE A 91 -5.07 7.21 -0.51
N THR A 92 -5.06 6.23 0.40
CA THR A 92 -5.09 6.52 1.84
C THR A 92 -4.63 5.33 2.68
N VAL A 93 -4.24 5.61 3.93
CA VAL A 93 -3.90 4.61 4.94
C VAL A 93 -4.59 4.91 6.27
N TYR A 94 -4.98 3.87 7.00
CA TYR A 94 -5.52 3.99 8.37
C TYR A 94 -5.45 2.66 9.13
N CYS A 95 -5.48 2.73 10.46
CA CYS A 95 -5.24 1.58 11.35
C CYS A 95 -6.43 1.27 12.28
N PRO A 96 -7.54 0.71 11.78
CA PRO A 96 -8.65 0.30 12.65
C PRO A 96 -8.34 -0.99 13.42
N TYR A 97 -9.22 -1.36 14.35
CA TYR A 97 -9.18 -2.69 14.99
C TYR A 97 -9.42 -3.79 13.95
N LYS A 98 -8.64 -4.87 14.04
CA LYS A 98 -8.66 -5.96 13.07
C LYS A 98 -9.99 -6.73 13.05
N ASP A 99 -10.65 -6.87 14.20
CA ASP A 99 -11.91 -7.62 14.35
C ASP A 99 -13.07 -7.05 13.50
N ARG A 100 -12.94 -5.81 13.02
CA ARG A 100 -13.93 -5.17 12.15
C ARG A 100 -13.69 -5.41 10.66
N TYR A 101 -12.48 -5.75 10.27
CA TYR A 101 -12.01 -5.49 8.90
C TYR A 101 -11.11 -6.57 8.30
N PHE A 102 -10.40 -7.34 9.13
CA PHE A 102 -9.52 -8.42 8.68
C PHE A 102 -10.33 -9.70 8.51
N GLN A 103 -10.22 -10.35 7.34
CA GLN A 103 -11.04 -11.52 6.99
C GLN A 103 -10.35 -12.86 7.31
N GLY A 104 -9.17 -12.83 7.93
CA GLY A 104 -8.42 -14.02 8.32
C GLY A 104 -7.18 -14.28 7.46
N GLY A 105 -6.91 -13.43 6.47
CA GLY A 105 -5.77 -13.58 5.57
C GLY A 105 -6.03 -14.54 4.41
N GLY A 106 -5.18 -14.49 3.38
CA GLY A 106 -5.17 -15.47 2.29
C GLY A 106 -6.05 -15.14 1.08
N SER A 107 -6.92 -14.14 1.17
CA SER A 107 -7.62 -13.56 0.02
C SER A 107 -6.71 -12.55 -0.68
N PHE A 108 -6.51 -12.68 -1.99
CA PHE A 108 -5.68 -11.77 -2.79
C PHE A 108 -6.43 -11.37 -4.06
N GLU A 109 -7.41 -10.49 -3.90
CA GLU A 109 -8.22 -9.97 -5.01
C GLU A 109 -7.38 -9.16 -6.01
N ASP A 110 -6.23 -8.65 -5.56
CA ASP A 110 -5.23 -8.01 -6.39
C ASP A 110 -3.83 -8.15 -5.77
N GLN A 111 -2.80 -8.00 -6.60
CA GLN A 111 -1.41 -7.82 -6.15
C GLN A 111 -0.72 -6.81 -7.07
N ILE A 112 -0.11 -5.79 -6.47
CA ILE A 112 0.69 -4.82 -7.23
C ILE A 112 1.86 -5.55 -7.91
N LEU A 113 1.89 -5.49 -9.23
CA LEU A 113 2.91 -6.12 -10.07
C LEU A 113 4.08 -5.17 -10.39
N PRO A 114 5.25 -5.73 -10.73
CA PRO A 114 6.38 -4.96 -11.24
C PRO A 114 6.01 -4.13 -12.47
N ARG A 115 6.70 -3.00 -12.65
CA ARG A 115 6.53 -2.11 -13.81
C ARG A 115 7.90 -1.75 -14.38
N ASP A 116 8.12 -2.08 -15.65
CA ASP A 116 9.33 -1.75 -16.41
C ASP A 116 9.44 -0.22 -16.64
#